data_AF-F0GDB5-F1
#
_entry.id   AF-F0GDB5-F1
#
_cell.length_a   1.000
_cell.length_b   1.000
_cell.length_c   1.000
_cell.angle_alpha   90.00
_cell.angle_beta   90.00
_cell.angle_gamma   90.00
#
_symmetry.space_group_name_H-M   'P 1'
#
loop_
_entity.id
_entity.type
_entity.pdbx_description
1 polymer ?
#
loop_
_entity_poly.entity_id
_entity_poly.type
_entity_poly.pdbx_seq_one_letter_code
_entity_poly.pdbx_strand_id
1 'polypeptide(L)' 'IDAAALGFEQLLRSDDFARVRQCGRCTWFFVDRGRGVGRRWCDMRTCGNRAKVEAFRER' A
#
# COMPACT_ATOMS: atom_id res chain seq x y z
N ILE A 1 -21.46 15.59 -7.48
CA ILE A 1 -20.06 15.20 -7.70
C ILE A 1 -19.84 13.88 -6.96
N ASP A 2 -19.22 12.88 -7.60
CA ASP A 2 -18.99 11.55 -7.02
C ASP A 2 -18.07 11.64 -5.78
N ALA A 3 -18.44 10.95 -4.69
CA ALA A 3 -17.66 10.91 -3.45
C ALA A 3 -16.24 10.36 -3.69
N ALA A 4 -16.07 9.43 -4.63
CA ALA A 4 -14.75 8.92 -5.01
C ALA A 4 -13.89 10.01 -5.66
N ALA A 5 -14.48 10.87 -6.50
CA ALA A 5 -13.77 11.96 -7.16
C ALA A 5 -13.31 13.02 -6.14
N LEU A 6 -14.16 13.40 -5.20
CA LEU A 6 -13.80 14.35 -4.13
C LEU A 6 -12.75 13.77 -3.18
N GLY A 7 -12.86 12.49 -2.82
CA GLY A 7 -11.87 11.82 -1.99
C GLY A 7 -10.50 11.73 -2.67
N PHE A 8 -10.48 11.46 -3.98
CA PHE A 8 -9.23 11.42 -4.74
C PHE A 8 -8.59 12.81 -4.87
N GLU A 9 -9.38 13.85 -5.13
CA GLU A 9 -8.91 15.23 -5.20
C GLU A 9 -8.29 15.71 -3.87
N GLN A 10 -8.93 15.38 -2.74
CA GLN A 10 -8.35 15.63 -1.41
C GLN A 10 -7.03 14.90 -1.21
N LEU A 11 -6.94 13.62 -1.62
CA LEU A 11 -5.70 12.87 -1.52
C LEU A 11 -4.58 13.55 -2.33
N LEU A 12 -4.85 13.93 -3.57
CA LEU A 12 -3.87 14.60 -4.45
C LEU A 12 -3.33 15.92 -3.87
N ARG A 13 -4.13 16.62 -3.05
CA ARG A 13 -3.73 17.87 -2.39
C ARG A 13 -3.07 17.70 -1.03
N SER A 14 -3.04 16.48 -0.49
CA SER A 14 -2.50 16.19 0.84
C SER A 14 -1.03 15.74 0.79
N ASP A 15 -0.31 15.90 1.91
CA ASP A 15 1.04 15.36 2.07
C ASP A 15 1.09 13.82 1.99
N ASP A 16 -0.05 13.16 2.14
CA ASP A 16 -0.18 11.70 2.01
C ASP A 16 0.05 11.23 0.56
N PHE A 17 -0.10 12.09 -0.45
CA PHE A 17 0.15 11.71 -1.84
C PHE A 17 1.60 11.28 -2.07
N ALA A 18 2.55 11.97 -1.44
CA ALA A 18 3.98 11.62 -1.48
C ALA A 18 4.28 10.25 -0.81
N ARG A 19 3.33 9.73 -0.03
CA ARG A 19 3.41 8.43 0.65
C ARG A 19 2.66 7.34 -0.11
N VAL A 20 2.04 7.62 -1.25
CA VAL A 20 1.41 6.60 -2.09
C VAL A 20 2.48 5.69 -2.68
N ARG A 21 2.36 4.40 -2.42
CA ARG A 21 3.27 3.36 -2.92
C ARG A 21 2.48 2.23 -3.57
N GLN A 22 3.10 1.59 -4.55
CA GLN A 22 2.58 0.34 -5.11
C GLN A 22 3.02 -0.85 -4.24
N CYS A 23 2.14 -1.83 -4.07
CA CYS A 23 2.48 -3.08 -3.38
C CYS A 23 3.58 -3.84 -4.11
N GLY A 24 4.61 -4.30 -3.39
CA GLY A 24 5.67 -5.14 -3.96
C GLY A 24 5.26 -6.60 -4.24
N ARG A 25 3.96 -6.90 -4.37
CA ARG A 25 3.42 -8.25 -4.66
C ARG A 25 2.16 -8.21 -5.55
N CYS A 26 1.35 -7.16 -5.49
CA CYS A 26 0.15 -7.00 -6.32
C CYS A 26 0.09 -5.60 -6.96
N THR A 27 -0.95 -5.33 -7.75
CA THR A 27 -1.12 -4.06 -8.49
C THR A 27 -1.77 -2.94 -7.68
N TRP A 28 -2.08 -3.16 -6.40
CA TRP A 28 -2.76 -2.16 -5.58
C TRP A 28 -1.81 -1.07 -5.07
N PHE A 29 -2.33 0.15 -5.03
CA PHE A 29 -1.72 1.29 -4.35
C PHE A 29 -2.20 1.39 -2.91
N PHE A 30 -1.35 1.93 -2.04
CA PHE A 30 -1.68 2.21 -0.65
C PHE A 30 -0.91 3.43 -0.16
N VAL A 31 -1.44 4.10 0.86
CA VAL A 31 -0.73 5.19 1.54
C VAL A 31 0.18 4.61 2.63
N ASP A 32 1.48 4.84 2.52
CA ASP A 32 2.48 4.40 3.49
C ASP A 32 2.52 5.32 4.71
N ARG A 33 1.67 4.99 5.70
CA ARG A 33 1.68 5.57 7.05
C ARG A 33 2.57 4.79 8.03
N GLY A 34 3.47 3.94 7.52
CA GLY A 34 4.42 3.18 8.33
C GLY A 34 5.48 4.08 8.98
N ARG A 35 6.11 3.59 10.05
CA ARG A 35 7.27 4.24 10.67
C ARG A 35 8.57 3.69 10.07
N GLY A 36 9.58 4.53 9.90
CA GLY A 36 10.91 4.13 9.40
C GLY A 36 10.98 4.00 7.88
N VAL A 37 11.62 2.93 7.38
CA VAL A 37 11.88 2.67 5.94
C VAL A 37 10.63 2.46 5.07
N GLY A 38 9.44 2.41 5.69
CA GLY A 38 8.16 2.24 5.03
C GLY A 38 7.75 0.78 4.83
N ARG A 39 6.47 0.56 4.51
CA ARG A 39 5.90 -0.78 4.26
C ARG A 39 6.04 -1.15 2.79
N ARG A 40 6.34 -2.43 2.54
CA ARG A 40 6.46 -3.00 1.19
C ARG A 40 5.14 -3.53 0.62
N TRP A 41 4.18 -3.85 1.48
CA TRP A 41 2.94 -4.55 1.08
C TRP A 41 1.70 -3.71 1.38
N CYS A 42 0.65 -3.84 0.57
CA CYS A 42 -0.64 -3.13 0.74
C CYS A 42 -1.43 -3.55 1.98
N ASP A 43 -1.16 -4.74 2.52
CA ASP A 43 -1.64 -5.21 3.81
C ASP A 43 -0.82 -6.42 4.28
N MET A 44 -0.62 -6.54 5.59
CA MET A 44 0.18 -7.62 6.19
C MET A 44 -0.58 -8.95 6.21
N ARG A 45 -1.91 -8.93 6.38
CA ARG A 45 -2.74 -10.14 6.44
C ARG A 45 -2.89 -10.81 5.07
N THR A 46 -2.80 -10.02 4.01
CA THR A 46 -2.92 -10.47 2.61
C THR A 46 -1.53 -10.62 1.97
N CYS A 47 -1.00 -9.57 1.35
CA CYS A 47 0.23 -9.64 0.57
C CYS A 47 1.47 -9.97 1.41
N GLY A 48 1.57 -9.44 2.64
CA GLY A 48 2.67 -9.74 3.54
C GLY A 48 2.71 -11.21 3.97
N ASN A 49 1.57 -11.78 4.36
CA ASN A 49 1.46 -13.18 4.74
C ASN A 49 1.77 -14.12 3.56
N ARG A 50 1.24 -13.81 2.36
CA ARG A 50 1.52 -14.61 1.16
C ARG A 50 3.00 -14.62 0.81
N ALA A 51 3.66 -13.46 0.87
CA ALA A 51 5.11 -13.38 0.66
C ALA A 51 5.91 -14.21 1.68
N LYS A 52 5.48 -14.23 2.95
CA LYS A 52 6.10 -15.08 3.98
C LYS A 52 5.92 -16.57 3.69
N VAL A 53 4.73 -16.99 3.24
CA VAL A 53 4.44 -18.39 2.89
C VAL A 53 5.25 -18.83 1.67
N GLU A 54 5.35 -17.99 0.64
CA GLU A 54 6.19 -18.24 -0.56
C GLU A 54 7.66 -18.44 -0.13
N ALA A 55 8.22 -17.51 0.64
CA ALA A 55 9.60 -17.61 1.14
C ALA A 55 9.83 -18.78 2.10
N PHE A 56 8.80 -19.27 2.81
CA PHE A 56 8.92 -20.47 3.65
C PHE A 56 8.96 -21.75 2.81
N ARG A 57 8.24 -21.80 1.69
CA ARG A 57 8.22 -22.96 0.77
C ARG A 57 9.49 -23.09 -0.06
N GLU A 58 10.21 -21.98 -0.26
CA GLU A 58 11.48 -21.94 -1.00
C GLU A 58 12.70 -22.30 -0.13
N ARG A 59 12.49 -22.51 1.18
CA ARG A 59 13.51 -22.96 2.14
C ARG A 59 13.48 -24.48 2.29
#